data_AF-A0A969IDT7-F1
#
_entry.id   AF-A0A969IDT7-F1
#
_cell.length_a   1.000
_cell.length_b   1.000
_cell.length_c   1.000
_cell.angle_alpha   90.00
_cell.angle_beta   90.00
_cell.angle_gamma   90.00
#
_symmetry.space_group_name_H-M   'P 1'
#
loop_
_entity.id
_entity.type
_entity.pdbx_description
1 polymer ?
#
loop_
_entity_poly.entity_id
_entity_poly.type
_entity_poly.pdbx_seq_one_letter_code
_entity_poly.pdbx_strand_id
1 'polypeptide(L)'
;RRCGARRASAASFDWFHVKMDAEVTGELLKERLYPRLQAKLARHTPDLALIRAVKSNLRYHLGYIDHLADRHSWLAGDELSFADLAAAAHLSCIDYLDEMPWEAHTVAKDWYAKIKSRPSFRTLLADRVPGLPPPMHYGDLDF
;
A
#
# COMPACT_ATOMS: atom_id res chain seq x y z
N ARG A 1 30.17 2.91 -0.60
CA ARG A 1 28.95 2.47 -1.31
C ARG A 1 27.89 1.87 -0.37
N ARG A 2 28.17 0.85 0.47
CA ARG A 2 27.20 0.21 1.40
C ARG A 2 26.55 1.10 2.48
N CYS A 3 27.12 2.26 2.82
CA CYS A 3 26.54 3.19 3.80
C CYS A 3 25.49 4.13 3.16
N GLY A 4 25.60 4.41 1.86
CA GLY A 4 24.62 5.21 1.11
C GLY A 4 23.33 4.44 0.87
N ALA A 5 23.43 3.19 0.39
CA ALA A 5 22.29 2.31 0.16
C ALA A 5 21.45 2.06 1.44
N ARG A 6 22.12 1.84 2.58
CA ARG A 6 21.41 1.67 3.87
C ARG A 6 20.64 2.92 4.31
N ARG A 7 21.19 4.12 4.08
CA ARG A 7 20.48 5.37 4.39
C ARG A 7 19.30 5.63 3.45
N ALA A 8 19.45 5.34 2.16
CA ALA A 8 18.36 5.47 1.20
C ALA A 8 17.20 4.51 1.54
N SER A 9 17.53 3.26 1.91
CA SER A 9 16.53 2.29 2.37
C SER A 9 15.84 2.72 3.66
N ALA A 10 16.58 3.23 4.66
CA ALA A 10 16.00 3.72 5.91
C ALA A 10 15.09 4.95 5.69
N ALA A 11 15.49 5.90 4.84
CA ALA A 11 14.69 7.07 4.53
C ALA A 11 13.40 6.71 3.78
N SER A 12 13.49 5.78 2.82
CA SER A 12 12.31 5.30 2.08
C SER A 12 11.37 4.49 3.00
N PHE A 13 11.93 3.67 3.89
CA PHE A 13 11.16 2.95 4.91
C PHE A 13 10.38 3.91 5.82
N ASP A 14 11.05 4.93 6.37
CA ASP A 14 10.43 5.93 7.25
C ASP A 14 9.32 6.71 6.52
N TRP A 15 9.53 7.05 5.26
CA TRP A 15 8.52 7.68 4.41
C TRP A 15 7.24 6.83 4.30
N PHE A 16 7.36 5.53 4.03
CA PHE A 16 6.18 4.67 3.94
C PHE A 16 5.55 4.44 5.31
N HIS A 17 6.34 4.09 6.31
CA HIS A 17 5.80 3.67 7.60
C HIS A 17 5.23 4.81 8.44
N VAL A 18 5.76 6.03 8.28
CA VAL A 18 5.30 7.20 9.04
C VAL A 18 4.38 8.07 8.19
N LYS A 19 4.85 8.54 7.04
CA LYS A 19 4.12 9.55 6.25
C LYS A 19 2.93 8.92 5.53
N MET A 20 3.14 7.83 4.79
CA MET A 20 2.04 7.19 4.06
C MET A 20 1.00 6.56 5.00
N ASP A 21 1.42 6.07 6.17
CA ASP A 21 0.48 5.62 7.19
C ASP A 21 -0.41 6.77 7.68
N ALA A 22 0.20 7.88 8.10
CA ALA A 22 -0.53 9.05 8.62
C ALA A 22 -1.41 9.73 7.57
N GLU A 23 -0.99 9.76 6.30
CA GLU A 23 -1.68 10.52 5.24
C GLU A 23 -2.69 9.68 4.44
N VAL A 24 -2.56 8.34 4.46
CA VAL A 24 -3.36 7.44 3.63
C VAL A 24 -3.85 6.22 4.40
N THR A 25 -2.96 5.32 4.81
CA THR A 25 -3.36 3.97 5.24
C THR A 25 -4.16 4.02 6.54
N GLY A 26 -3.66 4.72 7.56
CA GLY A 26 -4.31 4.84 8.85
C GLY A 26 -5.69 5.51 8.74
N GLU A 27 -5.80 6.58 7.96
CA GLU A 27 -7.06 7.30 7.74
C GLU A 27 -8.07 6.45 6.95
N LEU A 28 -7.62 5.77 5.89
CA LEU A 28 -8.49 4.90 5.10
C LEU A 28 -9.03 3.72 5.93
N LEU A 29 -8.19 3.10 6.76
CA LEU A 29 -8.61 1.99 7.63
C LEU A 29 -9.62 2.45 8.69
N LYS A 30 -9.44 3.65 9.26
CA LYS A 30 -10.41 4.23 10.21
C LYS A 30 -11.76 4.50 9.56
N GLU A 31 -11.78 4.92 8.30
CA GLU A 31 -13.03 5.22 7.60
C GLU A 31 -13.73 3.99 7.03
N ARG A 32 -12.97 2.98 6.55
CA ARG A 32 -13.52 1.86 5.78
C ARG A 32 -13.53 0.51 6.52
N LEU A 33 -12.53 0.25 7.35
CA LEU A 33 -12.31 -1.05 7.98
C LEU A 33 -12.81 -1.09 9.43
N TYR A 34 -12.32 -0.20 10.30
CA TYR A 34 -12.63 -0.24 11.73
C TYR A 34 -14.13 -0.14 12.08
N PRO A 35 -14.94 0.64 11.35
CA PRO A 35 -16.40 0.66 11.54
C PRO A 35 -17.07 -0.69 11.33
N ARG A 36 -16.50 -1.55 10.47
CA ARG A 36 -17.04 -2.89 10.17
C ARG A 36 -16.62 -3.92 11.21
N LEU A 37 -15.48 -3.71 11.88
CA LEU A 37 -14.95 -4.62 12.89
C LEU A 37 -15.46 -4.31 14.30
N GLN A 38 -15.75 -3.04 14.59
CA GLN A 38 -16.13 -2.61 15.93
C GLN A 38 -17.62 -2.30 16.00
N ALA A 39 -18.36 -3.09 16.78
CA ALA A 39 -19.80 -2.88 16.98
C ALA A 39 -20.14 -1.45 17.47
N LYS A 40 -19.26 -0.81 18.24
CA LYS A 40 -19.43 0.58 18.70
C LYS A 40 -19.38 1.61 17.57
N LEU A 41 -18.71 1.30 16.47
CA LEU A 41 -18.54 2.17 15.30
C LEU A 41 -19.48 1.77 14.15
N ALA A 42 -20.42 0.85 14.36
CA ALA A 42 -21.31 0.34 13.30
C ALA A 42 -22.22 1.42 12.67
N ARG A 43 -22.37 2.58 13.32
CA ARG A 43 -23.12 3.75 12.80
C ARG A 43 -22.21 4.85 12.23
N HIS A 44 -20.91 4.60 12.10
CA HIS A 44 -19.98 5.55 11.51
C HIS A 44 -20.39 5.85 10.06
N THR A 45 -20.56 7.12 9.75
CA THR A 45 -20.81 7.58 8.38
C THR A 45 -19.49 8.06 7.81
N PRO A 46 -19.02 7.51 6.68
CA PRO A 46 -17.72 7.88 6.14
C PRO A 46 -17.63 9.35 5.78
N ASP A 47 -16.54 10.01 6.17
CA ASP A 47 -16.29 11.40 5.78
C ASP A 47 -15.79 11.45 4.33
N LEU A 48 -16.64 11.94 3.43
CA LEU A 48 -16.33 12.06 2.00
C LEU A 48 -15.21 13.07 1.71
N ALA A 49 -15.07 14.12 2.52
CA ALA A 49 -13.98 15.09 2.37
C ALA A 49 -12.64 14.44 2.73
N LEU A 50 -12.62 13.67 3.82
CA LEU A 50 -11.45 12.91 4.25
C LEU A 50 -11.06 11.85 3.22
N ILE A 51 -12.03 11.07 2.71
CA ILE A 51 -11.77 10.07 1.65
C ILE A 51 -11.17 10.73 0.40
N ARG A 52 -11.66 11.90 -0.02
CA ARG A 52 -11.10 12.62 -1.17
C ARG A 52 -9.67 13.09 -0.90
N ALA A 53 -9.37 13.58 0.30
CA ALA A 53 -8.02 13.96 0.69
C ALA A 53 -7.07 12.74 0.68
N VAL A 54 -7.49 11.63 1.28
CA VAL A 54 -6.76 10.35 1.27
C VAL A 54 -6.47 9.89 -0.15
N LYS A 55 -7.46 9.91 -1.06
CA LYS A 55 -7.25 9.55 -2.47
C LYS A 55 -6.25 10.47 -3.17
N SER A 56 -6.23 11.75 -2.81
CA SER A 56 -5.25 12.69 -3.35
C SER A 56 -3.83 12.39 -2.86
N ASN A 57 -3.67 12.13 -1.56
CA ASN A 57 -2.40 11.75 -0.97
C ASN A 57 -1.91 10.41 -1.52
N LEU A 58 -2.81 9.44 -1.72
CA LEU A 58 -2.48 8.14 -2.32
C LEU A 58 -1.85 8.30 -3.71
N ARG A 59 -2.42 9.14 -4.58
CA ARG A 59 -1.82 9.42 -5.90
C ARG A 59 -0.43 10.05 -5.79
N TYR A 60 -0.22 10.91 -4.79
CA TYR A 60 1.10 11.50 -4.54
C TYR A 60 2.13 10.43 -4.11
N HIS A 61 1.76 9.53 -3.19
CA HIS A 61 2.62 8.41 -2.78
C HIS A 61 2.89 7.42 -3.91
N LEU A 62 1.88 7.10 -4.73
CA LEU A 62 2.04 6.23 -5.89
C LEU A 62 2.95 6.84 -6.95
N GLY A 63 2.83 8.15 -7.22
CA GLY A 63 3.76 8.85 -8.10
C GLY A 63 5.21 8.81 -7.60
N TYR A 64 5.42 8.80 -6.29
CA TYR A 64 6.74 8.59 -5.71
C TYR A 64 7.25 7.15 -5.89
N ILE A 65 6.38 6.14 -5.74
CA ILE A 65 6.72 4.74 -6.00
C ILE A 65 7.06 4.52 -7.48
N ASP A 66 6.26 5.06 -8.41
CA ASP A 66 6.55 5.04 -9.85
C ASP A 66 7.95 5.59 -10.11
N HIS A 67 8.25 6.77 -9.55
CA HIS A 67 9.55 7.41 -9.73
C HIS A 67 10.73 6.57 -9.23
N LEU A 68 10.57 5.88 -8.10
CA LEU A 68 11.61 5.02 -7.55
C LEU A 68 11.78 3.73 -8.37
N ALA A 69 10.67 3.09 -8.74
CA ALA A 69 10.65 1.83 -9.47
C ALA A 69 10.99 1.97 -10.97
N ASP A 70 10.87 3.16 -11.56
CA ASP A 70 11.32 3.45 -12.92
C ASP A 70 12.86 3.46 -13.02
N ARG A 71 13.55 3.87 -11.96
CA ARG A 71 15.01 4.04 -11.93
C ARG A 71 15.77 2.82 -11.45
N HIS A 72 15.11 1.97 -10.66
CA HIS A 72 15.74 0.88 -9.94
C HIS A 72 14.86 -0.36 -9.97
N SER A 73 15.46 -1.54 -9.83
CA SER A 73 14.69 -2.79 -9.75
C SER A 73 13.82 -2.87 -8.49
N TRP A 74 14.23 -2.20 -7.41
CA TRP A 74 13.55 -2.10 -6.11
C TRP A 74 13.59 -0.66 -5.59
N LEU A 75 12.72 -0.30 -4.65
CA LEU A 75 12.52 1.10 -4.25
C LEU A 75 13.76 1.77 -3.66
N ALA A 76 14.66 0.99 -3.04
CA ALA A 76 15.90 1.49 -2.45
C ALA A 76 17.16 1.18 -3.27
N GLY A 77 17.03 0.62 -4.48
CA GLY A 77 18.15 0.28 -5.36
C GLY A 77 18.00 -1.07 -6.08
N ASP A 78 19.11 -1.78 -6.26
CA ASP A 78 19.14 -2.99 -7.11
C ASP A 78 18.75 -4.27 -6.36
N GLU A 79 18.61 -4.21 -5.02
CA GLU A 79 18.24 -5.35 -4.17
C GLU A 79 16.97 -5.05 -3.35
N LEU A 80 16.16 -6.08 -3.13
CA LEU A 80 14.96 -6.02 -2.29
C LEU A 80 15.34 -5.59 -0.87
N SER A 81 14.60 -4.62 -0.33
CA SER A 81 14.88 -4.04 0.97
C SER A 81 13.65 -3.91 1.87
N PHE A 82 13.84 -3.46 3.11
CA PHE A 82 12.72 -3.18 4.02
C PHE A 82 11.79 -2.07 3.51
N ALA A 83 12.30 -1.14 2.69
CA ALA A 83 11.46 -0.11 2.08
C ALA A 83 10.40 -0.72 1.17
N ASP A 84 10.77 -1.75 0.40
CA ASP A 84 9.85 -2.46 -0.48
C ASP A 84 8.75 -3.19 0.30
N LEU A 85 9.14 -3.85 1.40
CA LEU A 85 8.21 -4.58 2.26
C LEU A 85 7.23 -3.63 2.96
N ALA A 86 7.71 -2.48 3.45
CA ALA A 86 6.86 -1.47 4.08
C ALA A 86 5.86 -0.89 3.08
N ALA A 87 6.32 -0.47 1.90
CA ALA A 87 5.44 0.03 0.84
C ALA A 87 4.41 -1.03 0.44
N ALA A 88 4.83 -2.27 0.19
CA ALA A 88 3.93 -3.34 -0.22
C ALA A 88 2.89 -3.70 0.85
N ALA A 89 3.24 -3.62 2.14
CA ALA A 89 2.29 -3.82 3.23
C ALA A 89 1.18 -2.76 3.21
N HIS A 90 1.54 -1.49 3.05
CA HIS A 90 0.57 -0.40 2.93
C HIS A 90 -0.31 -0.54 1.68
N LEU A 91 0.28 -0.81 0.51
CA LEU A 91 -0.49 -1.03 -0.71
C LEU A 91 -1.42 -2.24 -0.60
N SER A 92 -1.00 -3.32 0.05
CA SER A 92 -1.84 -4.50 0.28
C SER A 92 -3.10 -4.16 1.07
N CYS A 93 -2.99 -3.35 2.12
CA CYS A 93 -4.16 -2.91 2.89
C CYS A 93 -5.14 -2.08 2.04
N ILE A 94 -4.62 -1.26 1.12
CA ILE A 94 -5.43 -0.39 0.27
C ILE A 94 -6.05 -1.19 -0.90
N ASP A 95 -5.30 -2.14 -1.46
CA ASP A 95 -5.75 -3.07 -2.51
C ASP A 95 -6.87 -3.98 -1.98
N TYR A 96 -6.77 -4.43 -0.72
CA TYR A 96 -7.84 -5.18 -0.05
C TYR A 96 -9.15 -4.37 0.01
N LEU A 97 -9.06 -3.04 0.07
CA LEU A 97 -10.20 -2.13 0.13
C LEU A 97 -10.71 -1.65 -1.23
N ASP A 98 -10.09 -2.10 -2.33
CA ASP A 98 -10.45 -1.73 -3.71
C ASP A 98 -10.37 -0.20 -3.98
N GLU A 99 -9.37 0.47 -3.40
CA GLU A 99 -9.19 1.92 -3.55
C GLU A 99 -7.96 2.30 -4.40
N MET A 100 -7.32 1.32 -5.02
CA MET A 100 -6.06 1.48 -5.76
C MET A 100 -6.26 1.98 -7.20
N PRO A 101 -5.72 3.14 -7.59
CA PRO A 101 -5.81 3.66 -8.94
C PRO A 101 -4.70 3.10 -9.86
N TRP A 102 -4.62 1.76 -9.99
CA TRP A 102 -3.55 1.07 -10.72
C TRP A 102 -3.38 1.52 -12.18
N GLU A 103 -4.46 1.90 -12.85
CA GLU A 103 -4.44 2.36 -14.25
C GLU A 103 -3.56 3.60 -14.48
N ALA A 104 -3.45 4.47 -13.47
CA ALA A 104 -2.65 5.70 -13.58
C ALA A 104 -1.18 5.49 -13.19
N HIS A 105 -0.82 4.33 -12.64
CA HIS A 105 0.46 4.05 -11.99
C HIS A 105 1.00 2.67 -12.39
N THR A 106 1.24 2.49 -13.70
CA THR A 106 1.62 1.18 -14.27
C THR A 106 3.00 0.70 -13.80
N VAL A 107 3.93 1.61 -13.54
CA VAL A 107 5.28 1.25 -13.06
C VAL A 107 5.21 0.71 -11.62
N ALA A 108 4.46 1.39 -10.75
CA ALA A 108 4.19 0.92 -9.39
C ALA A 108 3.40 -0.40 -9.40
N LYS A 109 2.46 -0.57 -10.34
CA LYS A 109 1.70 -1.81 -10.53
C LYS A 109 2.64 -2.99 -10.83
N ASP A 110 3.53 -2.84 -11.81
CA ASP A 110 4.48 -3.88 -12.20
C ASP A 110 5.45 -4.22 -11.05
N TRP A 111 5.92 -3.21 -10.33
CA TRP A 111 6.74 -3.41 -9.13
C TRP A 111 5.96 -4.17 -8.04
N TYR A 112 4.70 -3.80 -7.81
CA TYR A 112 3.87 -4.43 -6.78
C TYR A 112 3.55 -5.90 -7.15
N ALA A 113 3.28 -6.20 -8.42
CA ALA A 113 3.09 -7.57 -8.91
C ALA A 113 4.33 -8.46 -8.65
N LYS A 114 5.54 -7.92 -8.81
CA LYS A 114 6.79 -8.63 -8.47
C LYS A 114 6.90 -8.95 -6.98
N ILE A 115 6.38 -8.10 -6.09
CA ILE A 115 6.36 -8.40 -4.65
C ILE A 115 5.25 -9.38 -4.30
N LYS A 116 4.05 -9.16 -4.84
CA LYS A 116 2.84 -9.95 -4.60
C LYS A 116 3.02 -11.43 -4.99
N SER A 117 3.79 -11.70 -6.04
CA SER A 117 4.10 -13.07 -6.51
C SER A 117 5.08 -13.84 -5.60
N ARG A 118 5.72 -13.20 -4.63
CA ARG A 118 6.70 -13.86 -3.75
C ARG A 118 6.02 -14.80 -2.74
N PRO A 119 6.63 -15.94 -2.39
CA PRO A 119 6.06 -16.88 -1.42
C PRO A 119 5.75 -16.26 -0.05
N SER A 120 6.56 -15.29 0.40
CA SER A 120 6.35 -14.56 1.65
C SER A 120 5.07 -13.71 1.68
N PHE A 121 4.54 -13.36 0.51
CA PHE A 121 3.34 -12.52 0.39
C PHE A 121 2.05 -13.36 0.35
N ARG A 122 2.15 -14.66 0.07
CA ARG A 122 0.98 -15.56 -0.07
C ARG A 122 0.12 -15.62 1.19
N THR A 123 0.74 -15.57 2.37
CA THR A 123 0.01 -15.57 3.64
C THR A 123 -0.85 -14.32 3.78
N LEU A 124 -0.34 -13.15 3.36
CA LEU A 124 -1.08 -11.90 3.39
C LEU A 124 -2.26 -11.91 2.42
N LEU A 125 -2.08 -12.46 1.21
CA LEU A 125 -3.16 -12.58 0.21
C LEU A 125 -4.25 -13.58 0.61
N ALA A 126 -3.94 -14.50 1.53
CA ALA A 126 -4.89 -15.45 2.09
C ALA A 126 -5.73 -14.84 3.23
N ASP A 127 -5.33 -13.68 3.77
CA ASP A 127 -6.05 -13.06 4.88
C ASP A 127 -7.47 -12.66 4.45
N ARG A 128 -8.42 -12.90 5.35
CA ARG A 128 -9.83 -12.54 5.16
C ARG A 128 -10.33 -11.85 6.40
N VAL A 129 -10.84 -10.64 6.19
CA VAL A 129 -11.50 -9.84 7.23
C VAL A 129 -12.98 -10.23 7.29
N PRO A 130 -13.50 -10.67 8.45
CA PRO A 130 -14.92 -10.95 8.61
C PRO A 130 -15.79 -9.75 8.24
N GLY A 131 -16.82 -9.97 7.42
CA GLY A 131 -17.75 -8.91 6.99
C GLY A 131 -17.21 -7.96 5.91
N LEU A 132 -16.00 -8.21 5.40
CA LEU A 132 -15.39 -7.44 4.32
C LEU A 132 -14.64 -8.38 3.38
N PRO A 133 -15.31 -8.98 2.39
CA PRO A 133 -14.63 -9.78 1.38
C PRO A 133 -13.71 -8.88 0.53
N PRO A 134 -12.49 -9.31 0.19
CA PRO A 134 -11.62 -8.55 -0.70
C PRO A 134 -12.16 -8.56 -2.13
N PRO A 135 -11.72 -7.63 -2.99
CA PRO A 135 -12.04 -7.66 -4.41
C PRO A 135 -11.46 -8.91 -5.08
N MET A 136 -12.06 -9.35 -6.19
CA MET A 136 -11.67 -10.58 -6.90
C MET A 136 -10.20 -10.58 -7.32
N HIS A 137 -9.65 -9.42 -7.68
CA HIS A 137 -8.27 -9.25 -8.12
C HIS A 137 -7.25 -9.22 -6.96
N TYR A 138 -7.69 -9.15 -5.70
CA TYR A 138 -6.78 -9.10 -4.56
C TYR A 138 -5.91 -10.36 -4.47
N GLY A 139 -6.46 -11.53 -4.78
CA GLY A 139 -5.70 -12.78 -4.86
C GLY A 139 -5.01 -13.03 -6.21
N ASP A 140 -5.33 -12.21 -7.22
CA ASP A 140 -4.79 -12.36 -8.56
C ASP A 140 -3.39 -11.74 -8.65
N LEU A 141 -2.51 -12.41 -9.38
CA LEU A 141 -1.15 -11.94 -9.66
C LEU A 141 -1.08 -11.14 -10.96
N ASP A 142 -2.10 -11.27 -11.84
CA ASP A 142 -2.19 -10.65 -13.17
C ASP A 142 -3.23 -9.50 -13.22
N PHE A 143 -3.57 -8.92 -12.06
CA PHE A 143 -4.49 -7.78 -11.92
C PHE A 143 -4.01 -6.53 -12.67
#